data_AF-A0A0G4FS03-F1
#
_entry.id   AF-A0A0G4FS03-F1
#
_cell.length_a   1.000
_cell.length_b   1.000
_cell.length_c   1.000
_cell.angle_alpha   90.00
_cell.angle_beta   90.00
_cell.angle_gamma   90.00
#
_symmetry.space_group_name_H-M   'P 1'
#
loop_
_entity.id
_entity.type
_entity.pdbx_description
1 polymer ?
#
loop_
_entity_poly.entity_id
_entity_poly.type
_entity_poly.pdbx_seq_one_letter_code
_entity_poly.pdbx_strand_id
1 'polypeptide(L)'
;MAAAAAAGASTKKRKGAFGLPLDDEQPIPHSSLDRVTTGCIEADQLVCNAQSALEGMLSGFLAARTAAEGKLKTIAVEMHQMISEKGGTPEPQHTTGTLILSVGGTVFEVSRAALMRPSMVRKYLSVLLLRFEAALPRDAEKRPYLESCPAYFRWLLNELTDALQNDPSYAEYHTLFMREIGSSSGDDSNGNGDVQMGEEERQGKGDIADLFKAFDESRRACERVYEALKAEKERMAAFLRAMEPFMKTDDSEEDEVLSVTIHGERVSVMRRTLSPLGHNNTLYSRFSPTYWIDRSVHQTSAEHLQRIVDFARRQAAMPAGQRVGPPAVERRRELFVEDLQMYGLKDQPFYRWGAGGGLIITSEDQLASVVEFTGRTGKTPSLLYKSSRDGFGHGSLLDCVGDASGVLFLVQHNDTHRFGAFVPGPLEQPADPTQHKFTRCPMTYYSISGAYDAPTKLTCRPSTHRA
;
A
#
# COMPACT_ATOMS: atom_id res chain seq x y z
N MET A 1 24.44 49.02 23.37
CA MET A 1 24.75 50.30 22.72
C MET A 1 23.49 50.79 22.01
N ALA A 2 23.11 52.06 22.29
CA ALA A 2 22.12 52.94 21.65
C ALA A 2 20.72 52.36 21.31
N ALA A 3 19.63 52.67 22.05
CA ALA A 3 18.89 53.95 22.21
C ALA A 3 18.02 54.31 20.99
N ALA A 4 16.83 54.92 21.04
CA ALA A 4 15.73 55.14 21.99
C ALA A 4 14.73 56.11 21.28
N ALA A 5 13.51 56.26 21.84
CA ALA A 5 12.46 57.29 21.63
C ALA A 5 11.24 56.84 20.77
N ALA A 6 9.99 56.69 21.27
CA ALA A 6 9.08 57.58 22.03
C ALA A 6 8.61 58.80 21.18
N ALA A 7 7.35 59.28 21.12
CA ALA A 7 6.13 59.26 21.94
C ALA A 7 4.91 59.50 20.98
N GLY A 8 3.61 59.32 21.27
CA GLY A 8 2.82 59.45 22.49
C GLY A 8 2.22 60.86 22.63
N ALA A 9 0.95 61.10 22.27
CA ALA A 9 0.11 62.16 22.87
C ALA A 9 -1.39 62.05 22.52
N SER A 10 -2.22 62.29 23.53
CA SER A 10 -3.67 62.18 23.60
C SER A 10 -4.28 63.56 23.92
N THR A 11 -5.60 63.66 23.73
CA THR A 11 -6.60 64.54 24.40
C THR A 11 -6.66 66.03 24.07
N LYS A 12 -7.87 66.50 23.69
CA LYS A 12 -8.68 67.36 24.59
C LYS A 12 -10.13 67.58 24.12
N LYS A 13 -11.03 67.46 25.11
CA LYS A 13 -12.45 67.78 25.13
C LYS A 13 -12.59 69.20 25.69
N ARG A 14 -13.47 70.05 25.13
CA ARG A 14 -13.93 71.30 25.77
C ARG A 14 -15.41 71.54 25.44
N LYS A 15 -16.10 72.13 26.43
CA LYS A 15 -17.55 72.24 26.60
C LYS A 15 -17.89 73.73 26.79
N GLY A 16 -19.07 74.13 26.31
CA GLY A 16 -19.86 75.28 26.76
C GLY A 16 -19.84 76.48 25.80
N ALA A 17 -20.87 77.32 25.65
CA ALA A 17 -22.32 77.30 25.90
C ALA A 17 -22.85 78.71 25.54
N PHE A 18 -24.15 78.81 25.22
CA PHE A 18 -25.04 80.01 25.14
C PHE A 18 -25.13 80.86 23.86
N GLY A 19 -26.38 81.00 23.38
CA GLY A 19 -26.89 82.23 22.73
C GLY A 19 -27.76 82.04 21.47
N LEU A 20 -29.08 81.87 21.64
CA LEU A 20 -30.19 81.89 20.66
C LEU A 20 -30.47 83.32 20.07
N PRO A 21 -31.49 83.57 19.20
CA PRO A 21 -32.28 82.70 18.29
C PRO A 21 -32.54 83.29 16.86
N LEU A 22 -33.19 82.47 16.01
CA LEU A 22 -34.12 82.81 14.91
C LEU A 22 -33.58 83.59 13.70
N ASP A 23 -33.52 82.91 12.55
CA ASP A 23 -34.45 83.21 11.46
C ASP A 23 -34.64 81.99 10.55
N ASP A 24 -35.90 81.79 10.17
CA ASP A 24 -36.44 80.71 9.34
C ASP A 24 -35.90 80.77 7.90
N GLU A 25 -35.08 79.78 7.52
CA GLU A 25 -35.06 79.32 6.13
C GLU A 25 -35.40 77.83 6.11
N GLN A 26 -36.61 77.53 5.66
CA GLN A 26 -37.06 76.18 5.36
C GLN A 26 -36.10 75.55 4.35
N PRO A 27 -35.53 74.36 4.62
CA PRO A 27 -34.86 73.60 3.58
C PRO A 27 -35.94 73.15 2.60
N ILE A 28 -35.85 73.62 1.36
CA ILE A 28 -36.62 73.14 0.22
C ILE A 28 -36.56 71.61 0.26
N PRO A 29 -37.70 70.89 0.22
CA PRO A 29 -37.70 69.44 0.27
C PRO A 29 -36.90 68.94 -0.93
N HIS A 30 -35.82 68.20 -0.66
CA HIS A 30 -35.07 67.47 -1.67
C HIS A 30 -36.06 66.79 -2.59
N SER A 31 -36.01 67.18 -3.85
CA SER A 31 -36.96 66.76 -4.86
C SER A 31 -37.05 65.24 -4.85
N SER A 32 -38.28 64.71 -4.94
CA SER A 32 -38.57 63.27 -5.09
C SER A 32 -37.79 62.60 -6.24
N LEU A 33 -37.15 63.39 -7.12
CA LEU A 33 -36.25 62.95 -8.19
C LEU A 33 -34.89 62.46 -7.68
N ASP A 34 -34.33 63.03 -6.60
CA ASP A 34 -33.02 62.64 -6.05
C ASP A 34 -33.01 61.21 -5.49
N ARG A 35 -34.15 60.75 -4.95
CA ARG A 35 -34.35 59.37 -4.45
C ARG A 35 -34.48 58.34 -5.57
N VAL A 36 -35.01 58.76 -6.71
CA VAL A 36 -35.19 57.88 -7.89
C VAL A 36 -33.86 57.74 -8.64
N THR A 37 -33.07 58.81 -8.73
CA THR A 37 -31.74 58.78 -9.35
C THR A 37 -30.70 58.06 -8.50
N THR A 38 -30.71 58.20 -7.17
CA THR A 38 -29.82 57.42 -6.28
C THR A 38 -30.13 55.92 -6.28
N GLY A 39 -31.41 55.54 -6.33
CA GLY A 39 -31.80 54.12 -6.43
C GLY A 39 -31.36 53.45 -7.73
N CYS A 40 -31.32 54.18 -8.85
CA CYS A 40 -30.77 53.68 -10.11
C CYS A 40 -29.25 53.47 -10.03
N ILE A 41 -28.52 54.40 -9.40
CA ILE A 41 -27.06 54.29 -9.23
C ILE A 41 -26.70 53.08 -8.34
N GLU A 42 -27.45 52.85 -7.26
CA GLU A 42 -27.25 51.69 -6.39
C GLU A 42 -27.54 50.36 -7.12
N ALA A 43 -28.60 50.30 -7.93
CA ALA A 43 -28.93 49.13 -8.73
C ALA A 43 -27.86 48.83 -9.79
N ASP A 44 -27.38 49.85 -10.51
CA ASP A 44 -26.30 49.71 -11.50
C ASP A 44 -25.00 49.24 -10.85
N GLN A 45 -24.72 49.71 -9.64
CA GLN A 45 -23.55 49.28 -8.89
C GLN A 45 -23.67 47.82 -8.42
N LEU A 46 -24.86 47.37 -8.02
CA LEU A 46 -25.13 45.97 -7.72
C LEU A 46 -24.98 45.07 -8.95
N VAL A 47 -25.44 45.52 -10.13
CA VAL A 47 -25.27 44.79 -11.39
C VAL A 47 -23.79 44.70 -11.79
N CYS A 48 -23.04 45.80 -11.71
CA CYS A 48 -21.59 45.80 -11.97
C CYS A 48 -20.83 44.84 -11.03
N ASN A 49 -21.19 44.84 -9.75
CA ASN A 49 -20.60 43.93 -8.76
C ASN A 49 -20.95 42.47 -9.06
N ALA A 50 -22.19 42.18 -9.42
CA ALA A 50 -22.63 40.83 -9.79
C ALA A 50 -21.92 40.32 -11.07
N GLN A 51 -21.76 41.19 -12.08
CA GLN A 51 -21.01 40.86 -13.30
C GLN A 51 -19.54 40.56 -12.98
N SER A 52 -18.88 41.42 -12.21
CA SER A 52 -17.48 41.22 -11.81
C SER A 52 -17.29 39.92 -11.01
N ALA A 53 -18.24 39.58 -10.14
CA ALA A 53 -18.23 38.33 -9.38
C ALA A 53 -18.40 37.10 -10.28
N LEU A 54 -19.31 37.16 -11.27
CA LEU A 54 -19.52 36.09 -12.25
C LEU A 54 -18.31 35.89 -13.16
N GLU A 55 -17.68 36.98 -13.63
CA GLU A 55 -16.44 36.91 -14.42
C GLU A 55 -15.28 36.32 -13.61
N GLY A 56 -15.11 36.75 -12.37
CA GLY A 56 -14.10 36.18 -11.46
C GLY A 56 -14.30 34.68 -11.23
N MET A 57 -15.56 34.24 -11.10
CA MET A 57 -15.91 32.84 -10.95
C MET A 57 -15.66 32.02 -12.22
N LEU A 58 -16.04 32.53 -13.39
CA LEU A 58 -15.78 31.88 -14.67
C LEU A 58 -14.27 31.71 -14.89
N SER A 59 -13.49 32.76 -14.63
CA SER A 59 -12.03 32.74 -14.71
C SER A 59 -11.42 31.71 -13.74
N GLY A 60 -11.85 31.73 -12.48
CA GLY A 60 -11.42 30.76 -11.47
C GLY A 60 -11.76 29.32 -11.85
N PHE A 61 -12.93 29.08 -12.45
CA PHE A 61 -13.33 27.77 -12.93
C PHE A 61 -12.49 27.29 -14.11
N LEU A 62 -12.25 28.16 -15.11
CA LEU A 62 -11.39 27.80 -16.25
C LEU A 62 -9.97 27.46 -15.79
N ALA A 63 -9.43 28.22 -14.83
CA ALA A 63 -8.14 27.92 -14.22
C ALA A 63 -8.15 26.58 -13.45
N ALA A 64 -9.17 26.34 -12.61
CA ALA A 64 -9.32 25.10 -11.85
C ALA A 64 -9.49 23.88 -12.77
N ARG A 65 -10.28 24.01 -13.83
CA ARG A 65 -10.44 22.99 -14.87
C ARG A 65 -9.12 22.67 -15.54
N THR A 66 -8.39 23.68 -16.00
CA THR A 66 -7.09 23.50 -16.67
C THR A 66 -6.10 22.81 -15.73
N ALA A 67 -6.08 23.19 -14.45
CA ALA A 67 -5.25 22.54 -13.43
C ALA A 67 -5.68 21.09 -13.17
N ALA A 68 -6.98 20.79 -13.10
CA ALA A 68 -7.50 19.45 -12.92
C ALA A 68 -7.19 18.55 -14.13
N GLU A 69 -7.41 19.04 -15.36
CA GLU A 69 -7.03 18.34 -16.59
C GLU A 69 -5.52 18.05 -16.62
N GLY A 70 -4.69 19.02 -16.23
CA GLY A 70 -3.25 18.82 -16.09
C GLY A 70 -2.90 17.70 -15.12
N LYS A 71 -3.48 17.71 -13.92
CA LYS A 71 -3.25 16.67 -12.90
C LYS A 71 -3.73 15.29 -13.35
N LEU A 72 -4.91 15.19 -13.97
CA LEU A 72 -5.44 13.93 -14.51
C LEU A 72 -4.51 13.35 -15.59
N LYS A 73 -4.01 14.19 -16.50
CA LYS A 73 -3.01 13.80 -17.50
C LYS A 73 -1.72 13.33 -16.84
N THR A 74 -1.23 14.03 -15.82
CA THR A 74 -0.04 13.62 -15.07
C THR A 74 -0.22 12.22 -14.47
N ILE A 75 -1.32 11.96 -13.77
CA ILE A 75 -1.55 10.63 -13.17
C ILE A 75 -1.63 9.55 -14.25
N ALA A 76 -2.33 9.80 -15.37
CA ALA A 76 -2.41 8.84 -16.46
C ALA A 76 -1.03 8.53 -17.07
N VAL A 77 -0.18 9.56 -17.27
CA VAL A 77 1.20 9.40 -17.74
C VAL A 77 2.03 8.60 -16.74
N GLU A 78 1.94 8.91 -15.45
CA GLU A 78 2.64 8.19 -14.39
C GLU A 78 2.23 6.71 -14.35
N MET A 79 0.94 6.39 -14.50
CA MET A 79 0.46 5.01 -14.55
C MET A 79 1.00 4.26 -15.78
N HIS A 80 0.97 4.89 -16.96
CA HIS A 80 1.56 4.30 -18.17
C HIS A 80 3.06 4.09 -18.04
N GLN A 81 3.76 5.04 -17.42
CA GLN A 81 5.19 4.95 -17.15
C GLN A 81 5.49 3.78 -16.21
N MET A 82 4.77 3.65 -15.09
CA MET A 82 4.94 2.53 -14.14
C MET A 82 4.75 1.16 -14.81
N ILE A 83 3.77 1.03 -15.73
CA ILE A 83 3.54 -0.20 -16.49
C ILE A 83 4.71 -0.46 -17.44
N SER A 84 5.11 0.56 -18.21
CA SER A 84 6.13 0.42 -19.26
C SER A 84 7.52 0.17 -18.69
N GLU A 85 7.89 0.83 -17.59
CA GLU A 85 9.17 0.65 -16.88
C GLU A 85 9.35 -0.79 -16.39
N LYS A 86 8.26 -1.44 -15.95
CA LYS A 86 8.27 -2.84 -15.52
C LYS A 86 8.00 -3.81 -16.67
N GLY A 87 8.12 -3.37 -17.94
CA GLY A 87 7.98 -4.23 -19.12
C GLY A 87 6.55 -4.71 -19.40
N GLY A 88 5.55 -4.02 -18.86
CA GLY A 88 4.15 -4.31 -19.08
C GLY A 88 3.55 -3.56 -20.26
N THR A 89 2.36 -3.98 -20.69
CA THR A 89 1.54 -3.27 -21.68
C THR A 89 0.23 -2.74 -21.09
N PRO A 90 -0.24 -1.57 -21.53
CA PRO A 90 -1.48 -0.98 -21.01
C PRO A 90 -2.71 -1.86 -21.32
N GLU A 91 -2.70 -2.53 -22.47
CA GLU A 91 -3.69 -3.52 -22.87
C GLU A 91 -3.09 -4.93 -22.96
N PRO A 92 -3.87 -5.99 -22.77
CA PRO A 92 -3.42 -7.36 -22.98
C PRO A 92 -2.89 -7.56 -24.40
N GLN A 93 -1.66 -8.05 -24.56
CA GLN A 93 -1.06 -8.25 -25.89
C GLN A 93 -1.81 -9.29 -26.73
N HIS A 94 -2.31 -10.33 -26.05
CA HIS A 94 -3.04 -11.43 -26.65
C HIS A 94 -4.21 -11.82 -25.74
N THR A 95 -5.42 -11.82 -26.28
CA THR A 95 -6.64 -12.19 -25.55
C THR A 95 -7.11 -13.61 -25.86
N THR A 96 -6.56 -14.24 -26.91
CA THR A 96 -6.88 -15.60 -27.38
C THR A 96 -5.63 -16.47 -27.51
N GLY A 97 -5.81 -17.78 -27.47
CA GLY A 97 -4.72 -18.76 -27.60
C GLY A 97 -4.15 -19.23 -26.26
N THR A 98 -3.00 -19.89 -26.34
CA THR A 98 -2.36 -20.57 -25.21
C THR A 98 -1.02 -19.92 -24.90
N LEU A 99 -0.79 -19.62 -23.62
CA LEU A 99 0.51 -19.22 -23.09
C LEU A 99 1.26 -20.46 -22.59
N ILE A 100 2.46 -20.70 -23.11
CA ILE A 100 3.34 -21.76 -22.61
C ILE A 100 4.19 -21.18 -21.47
N LEU A 101 3.93 -21.60 -20.24
CA LEU A 101 4.54 -21.06 -19.03
C LEU A 101 5.35 -22.13 -18.31
N SER A 102 6.58 -21.80 -17.93
CA SER A 102 7.42 -22.63 -17.06
C SER A 102 7.18 -22.24 -15.61
N VAL A 103 6.70 -23.15 -14.77
CA VAL A 103 6.44 -22.91 -13.35
C VAL A 103 7.25 -23.90 -12.54
N GLY A 104 8.23 -23.41 -11.78
CA GLY A 104 9.11 -24.23 -10.94
C GLY A 104 9.88 -25.33 -11.69
N GLY A 105 9.98 -25.25 -13.03
CA GLY A 105 10.60 -26.24 -13.92
C GLY A 105 9.64 -27.17 -14.66
N THR A 106 8.33 -27.09 -14.37
CA THR A 106 7.27 -27.81 -15.11
C THR A 106 6.60 -26.87 -16.10
N VAL A 107 6.32 -27.36 -17.31
CA VAL A 107 5.68 -26.57 -18.37
C VAL A 107 4.17 -26.73 -18.32
N PHE A 108 3.46 -25.61 -18.42
CA PHE A 108 2.00 -25.54 -18.42
C PHE A 108 1.49 -24.80 -19.64
N GLU A 109 0.34 -25.25 -20.13
CA GLU A 109 -0.44 -24.57 -21.16
C GLU A 109 -1.56 -23.78 -20.47
N VAL A 110 -1.48 -22.46 -20.53
CA VAL A 110 -2.45 -21.56 -19.88
C VAL A 110 -3.33 -20.92 -20.94
N SER A 111 -4.64 -21.15 -20.87
CA SER A 111 -5.61 -20.51 -21.77
C SER A 111 -5.73 -19.01 -21.47
N ARG A 112 -5.41 -18.15 -22.44
CA ARG A 112 -5.58 -16.69 -22.30
C ARG A 112 -7.06 -16.31 -22.15
N ALA A 113 -7.95 -17.06 -22.80
CA ALA A 113 -9.39 -16.87 -22.65
C ALA A 113 -9.87 -17.19 -21.22
N ALA A 114 -9.26 -18.17 -20.54
CA ALA A 114 -9.58 -18.46 -19.14
C ALA A 114 -9.15 -17.33 -18.19
N LEU A 115 -7.97 -16.72 -18.44
CA LEU A 115 -7.48 -15.56 -17.69
C LEU A 115 -8.34 -14.30 -17.91
N MET A 116 -8.99 -14.19 -19.07
CA MET A 116 -9.88 -13.07 -19.42
C MET A 116 -11.31 -13.21 -18.87
N ARG A 117 -11.67 -14.33 -18.21
CA ARG A 117 -13.00 -14.49 -17.59
C ARG A 117 -13.25 -13.38 -16.56
N PRO A 118 -14.50 -12.92 -16.36
CA PRO A 118 -14.82 -11.84 -15.41
C PRO A 118 -14.29 -12.08 -13.99
N SER A 119 -14.29 -13.35 -13.53
CA SER A 119 -13.77 -13.74 -12.21
C SER A 119 -12.24 -13.72 -12.11
N MET A 120 -11.53 -13.69 -13.24
CA MET A 120 -10.07 -13.82 -13.31
C MET A 120 -9.36 -12.57 -13.82
N VAL A 121 -9.96 -11.78 -14.70
CA VAL A 121 -9.27 -10.72 -15.46
C VAL A 121 -8.62 -9.64 -14.59
N ARG A 122 -9.13 -9.44 -13.37
CA ARG A 122 -8.60 -8.47 -12.40
C ARG A 122 -7.66 -9.10 -11.35
N LYS A 123 -7.50 -10.42 -11.36
CA LYS A 123 -6.66 -11.14 -10.40
C LYS A 123 -5.18 -10.88 -10.72
N TYR A 124 -4.34 -10.78 -9.70
CA TYR A 124 -2.91 -10.47 -9.85
C TYR A 124 -2.22 -11.42 -10.84
N LEU A 125 -2.52 -12.71 -10.78
CA LEU A 125 -1.96 -13.68 -11.73
C LEU A 125 -2.35 -13.36 -13.19
N SER A 126 -3.61 -13.06 -13.44
CA SER A 126 -4.08 -12.74 -14.80
C SER A 126 -3.45 -11.45 -15.32
N VAL A 127 -3.36 -10.43 -14.48
CA VAL A 127 -2.72 -9.16 -14.86
C VAL A 127 -1.23 -9.39 -15.16
N LEU A 128 -0.53 -10.15 -14.32
CA LEU A 128 0.87 -10.52 -14.53
C LEU A 128 1.06 -11.24 -15.87
N LEU A 129 0.28 -12.30 -16.14
CA LEU A 129 0.46 -13.13 -17.34
C LEU A 129 -0.06 -12.49 -18.63
N LEU A 130 -1.07 -11.61 -18.56
CA LEU A 130 -1.65 -10.98 -19.75
C LEU A 130 -0.96 -9.66 -20.13
N ARG A 131 -0.43 -8.93 -19.15
CA ARG A 131 0.14 -7.59 -19.37
C ARG A 131 1.64 -7.52 -19.15
N PHE A 132 2.20 -8.38 -18.30
CA PHE A 132 3.62 -8.33 -17.88
C PHE A 132 4.39 -9.60 -18.26
N GLU A 133 3.97 -10.33 -19.30
CA GLU A 133 4.64 -11.55 -19.74
C GLU A 133 6.12 -11.30 -20.10
N ALA A 134 6.42 -10.17 -20.75
CA ALA A 134 7.80 -9.80 -21.12
C ALA A 134 8.68 -9.52 -19.89
N ALA A 135 8.05 -9.06 -18.80
CA ALA A 135 8.68 -8.81 -17.52
C ALA A 135 9.05 -10.09 -16.78
N LEU A 136 8.52 -11.26 -17.16
CA LEU A 136 8.90 -12.51 -16.52
C LEU A 136 10.29 -12.95 -16.94
N PRO A 137 11.10 -13.51 -15.99
CA PRO A 137 12.33 -14.24 -16.28
C PRO A 137 12.10 -15.31 -17.35
N ARG A 138 13.17 -15.72 -18.04
CA ARG A 138 13.10 -16.76 -19.06
C ARG A 138 13.88 -17.98 -18.62
N ASP A 139 13.31 -19.16 -18.80
CA ASP A 139 14.03 -20.42 -18.57
C ASP A 139 15.04 -20.71 -19.70
N ALA A 140 15.77 -21.83 -19.59
CA ALA A 140 16.78 -22.24 -20.57
C ALA A 140 16.22 -22.39 -22.00
N GLU A 141 14.93 -22.72 -22.13
CA GLU A 141 14.22 -22.82 -23.41
C GLU A 141 13.56 -21.50 -23.84
N LYS A 142 13.90 -20.38 -23.20
CA LYS A 142 13.39 -19.02 -23.45
C LYS A 142 11.88 -18.86 -23.19
N ARG A 143 11.28 -19.75 -22.41
CA ARG A 143 9.86 -19.65 -22.01
C ARG A 143 9.73 -18.70 -20.82
N PRO A 144 8.62 -17.94 -20.68
CA PRO A 144 8.38 -17.17 -19.47
C PRO A 144 8.36 -18.11 -18.26
N TYR A 145 9.03 -17.69 -17.19
CA TYR A 145 9.20 -18.44 -15.96
C TYR A 145 8.45 -17.76 -14.81
N LEU A 146 7.70 -18.55 -14.05
CA LEU A 146 7.01 -18.12 -12.82
C LEU A 146 7.58 -18.87 -11.62
N GLU A 147 8.06 -18.11 -10.63
CA GLU A 147 8.65 -18.63 -9.40
C GLU A 147 7.58 -19.15 -8.41
N SER A 148 6.92 -20.25 -8.76
CA SER A 148 5.85 -20.86 -7.94
C SER A 148 5.95 -22.39 -7.91
N CYS A 149 5.20 -23.01 -7.00
CA CYS A 149 5.08 -24.46 -6.91
C CYS A 149 4.31 -25.03 -8.12
N PRO A 150 4.88 -26.00 -8.86
CA PRO A 150 4.17 -26.69 -9.94
C PRO A 150 2.88 -27.37 -9.47
N ALA A 151 2.87 -27.93 -8.25
CA ALA A 151 1.71 -28.65 -7.72
C ALA A 151 0.54 -27.68 -7.43
N TYR A 152 0.83 -26.55 -6.79
CA TYR A 152 -0.13 -25.46 -6.63
C TYR A 152 -0.65 -24.95 -7.97
N PHE A 153 0.23 -24.70 -8.94
CA PHE A 153 -0.18 -24.13 -10.22
C PHE A 153 -1.03 -25.11 -11.04
N ARG A 154 -0.70 -26.41 -11.00
CA ARG A 154 -1.55 -27.46 -11.57
C ARG A 154 -2.92 -27.48 -10.91
N TRP A 155 -2.97 -27.43 -9.58
CA TRP A 155 -4.23 -27.34 -8.84
C TRP A 155 -5.02 -26.09 -9.24
N LEU A 156 -4.37 -24.93 -9.37
CA LEU A 156 -5.03 -23.68 -9.74
C LEU A 156 -5.64 -23.75 -11.15
N LEU A 157 -4.89 -24.28 -12.13
CA LEU A 157 -5.43 -24.48 -13.47
C LEU A 157 -6.60 -25.47 -13.46
N ASN A 158 -6.55 -26.48 -12.60
CA ASN A 158 -7.65 -27.39 -12.39
C ASN A 158 -8.82 -26.75 -11.62
N GLU A 159 -8.62 -25.83 -10.67
CA GLU A 159 -9.72 -25.11 -9.99
C GLU A 159 -10.50 -24.19 -10.91
N LEU A 160 -9.88 -23.72 -12.00
CA LEU A 160 -10.62 -23.11 -13.10
C LEU A 160 -11.59 -24.11 -13.79
N THR A 161 -11.56 -25.39 -13.37
CA THR A 161 -12.36 -26.53 -13.86
C THR A 161 -13.01 -27.45 -12.78
N ASP A 162 -12.51 -27.59 -11.53
CA ASP A 162 -13.08 -28.31 -10.36
C ASP A 162 -12.13 -28.28 -9.11
N ALA A 163 -12.66 -28.47 -7.89
CA ALA A 163 -11.95 -28.23 -6.61
C ALA A 163 -11.29 -29.48 -5.96
N LEU A 164 -10.02 -29.38 -5.52
CA LEU A 164 -9.50 -29.75 -4.16
C LEU A 164 -7.95 -29.74 -4.02
N GLN A 165 -7.42 -29.16 -2.92
CA GLN A 165 -6.35 -29.72 -2.06
C GLN A 165 -6.11 -28.84 -0.82
N ASN A 166 -6.08 -29.45 0.39
CA ASN A 166 -5.88 -28.77 1.68
C ASN A 166 -4.38 -28.66 2.07
N ASP A 167 -3.49 -28.24 1.16
CA ASP A 167 -2.12 -27.89 1.57
C ASP A 167 -2.08 -26.41 2.03
N PRO A 168 -1.71 -26.11 3.29
CA PRO A 168 -1.59 -24.73 3.76
C PRO A 168 -0.66 -23.84 2.92
N SER A 169 0.35 -24.43 2.25
CA SER A 169 1.25 -23.69 1.36
C SER A 169 0.54 -23.15 0.11
N TYR A 170 -0.55 -23.80 -0.32
CA TYR A 170 -1.35 -23.33 -1.46
C TYR A 170 -2.12 -22.07 -1.10
N ALA A 171 -2.57 -21.95 0.15
CA ALA A 171 -3.28 -20.76 0.61
C ALA A 171 -2.40 -19.50 0.52
N GLU A 172 -1.09 -19.62 0.72
CA GLU A 172 -0.15 -18.49 0.60
C GLU A 172 -0.09 -17.96 -0.85
N TYR A 173 0.11 -18.84 -1.84
CA TYR A 173 0.07 -18.45 -3.25
C TYR A 173 -1.32 -18.03 -3.71
N HIS A 174 -2.37 -18.74 -3.30
CA HIS A 174 -3.74 -18.45 -3.69
C HIS A 174 -4.17 -17.06 -3.22
N THR A 175 -3.89 -16.72 -1.95
CA THR A 175 -4.17 -15.39 -1.40
C THR A 175 -3.48 -14.29 -2.20
N LEU A 176 -2.23 -14.51 -2.61
CA LEU A 176 -1.47 -13.54 -3.39
C LEU A 176 -1.99 -13.43 -4.83
N PHE A 177 -2.10 -14.54 -5.54
CA PHE A 177 -2.43 -14.58 -6.97
C PHE A 177 -3.90 -14.27 -7.26
N MET A 178 -4.80 -14.59 -6.33
CA MET A 178 -6.24 -14.29 -6.43
C MET A 178 -6.63 -12.94 -5.82
N ARG A 179 -5.66 -12.15 -5.36
CA ARG A 179 -5.91 -10.76 -5.00
C ARG A 179 -6.32 -9.98 -6.24
N GLU A 180 -7.30 -9.08 -6.08
CA GLU A 180 -7.79 -8.26 -7.18
C GLU A 180 -7.07 -6.92 -7.24
N ILE A 181 -6.74 -6.50 -8.46
CA ILE A 181 -6.53 -5.09 -8.78
C ILE A 181 -7.91 -4.41 -8.77
N GLY A 182 -8.28 -3.83 -7.64
CA GLY A 182 -9.55 -3.12 -7.50
C GLY A 182 -10.22 -3.23 -6.14
N SER A 183 -10.08 -4.36 -5.47
CA SER A 183 -10.82 -4.63 -4.24
C SER A 183 -10.02 -4.22 -3.01
N SER A 184 -10.49 -3.19 -2.31
CA SER A 184 -10.12 -2.97 -0.92
C SER A 184 -10.70 -4.12 -0.11
N SER A 185 -9.85 -4.83 0.63
CA SER A 185 -10.30 -5.54 1.81
C SER A 185 -10.73 -4.48 2.83
N GLY A 186 -12.00 -4.09 2.80
CA GLY A 186 -12.60 -3.06 3.63
C GLY A 186 -14.04 -2.76 3.19
N ASP A 187 -14.97 -3.28 3.99
CA ASP A 187 -16.42 -3.02 4.04
C ASP A 187 -17.27 -3.21 2.78
N ASP A 188 -17.99 -4.33 2.79
CA ASP A 188 -19.33 -4.45 2.20
C ASP A 188 -20.29 -3.49 2.90
N SER A 189 -20.45 -2.28 2.34
CA SER A 189 -21.64 -1.47 2.56
C SER A 189 -22.43 -1.39 1.27
N ASN A 190 -23.38 -2.32 1.19
CA ASN A 190 -24.39 -2.45 0.17
C ASN A 190 -25.28 -1.19 0.14
N GLY A 191 -24.96 -0.24 -0.75
CA GLY A 191 -25.78 0.94 -1.03
C GLY A 191 -26.52 0.77 -2.35
N ASN A 192 -27.57 -0.05 -2.34
CA ASN A 192 -28.48 -0.21 -3.48
C ASN A 192 -29.32 1.06 -3.62
N GLY A 193 -28.95 1.93 -4.56
CA GLY A 193 -29.71 3.12 -4.95
C GLY A 193 -30.27 2.93 -6.35
N ASP A 194 -31.41 2.26 -6.43
CA ASP A 194 -32.21 2.13 -7.65
C ASP A 194 -32.80 3.52 -7.98
N VAL A 195 -32.26 4.19 -9.00
CA VAL A 195 -32.78 5.47 -9.49
C VAL A 195 -33.66 5.18 -10.69
N GLN A 196 -34.95 5.04 -10.41
CA GLN A 196 -36.01 4.99 -11.38
C GLN A 196 -36.13 6.37 -12.06
N MET A 197 -35.67 6.47 -13.30
CA MET A 197 -35.83 7.66 -14.14
C MET A 197 -37.30 7.80 -14.53
N GLY A 198 -38.03 8.61 -13.77
CA GLY A 198 -39.30 9.18 -14.20
C GLY A 198 -39.05 10.38 -15.08
N GLU A 199 -39.40 10.27 -16.36
CA GLU A 199 -39.49 11.40 -17.29
C GLU A 199 -40.65 12.30 -16.85
N GLU A 200 -40.34 13.38 -16.14
CA GLU A 200 -41.19 14.57 -16.11
C GLU A 200 -40.49 15.69 -16.87
N GLU A 201 -40.98 15.97 -18.08
CA GLU A 201 -40.72 17.20 -18.81
C GLU A 201 -41.20 18.39 -17.96
N ARG A 202 -40.28 19.05 -17.25
CA ARG A 202 -40.53 20.37 -16.68
C ARG A 202 -39.75 21.43 -17.45
N GLN A 203 -40.48 22.07 -18.35
CA GLN A 203 -40.15 23.36 -18.94
C GLN A 203 -40.21 24.42 -17.82
N GLY A 204 -39.08 24.68 -17.16
CA GLY A 204 -38.98 25.59 -16.02
C GLY A 204 -37.85 26.60 -16.22
N LYS A 205 -38.20 27.88 -16.17
CA LYS A 205 -37.29 29.04 -16.11
C LYS A 205 -36.20 28.78 -15.06
N GLY A 206 -34.96 28.52 -15.50
CA GLY A 206 -33.85 28.18 -14.61
C GLY A 206 -33.53 29.33 -13.66
N ASP A 207 -33.72 29.10 -12.36
CA ASP A 207 -33.29 30.02 -11.32
C ASP A 207 -31.76 30.02 -11.24
N ILE A 208 -31.14 31.14 -10.86
CA ILE A 208 -29.68 31.26 -10.69
C ILE A 208 -29.17 30.21 -9.69
N ALA A 209 -29.99 29.85 -8.70
CA ALA A 209 -29.71 28.79 -7.74
C ALA A 209 -29.52 27.40 -8.40
N ASP A 210 -30.29 27.09 -9.44
CA ASP A 210 -30.20 25.80 -10.14
C ASP A 210 -28.88 25.66 -10.92
N LEU A 211 -28.40 26.77 -11.50
CA LEU A 211 -27.11 26.81 -12.19
C LEU A 211 -25.94 26.56 -11.23
N PHE A 212 -25.98 27.18 -10.04
CA PHE A 212 -24.97 26.95 -9.00
C PHE A 212 -24.99 25.50 -8.49
N LYS A 213 -26.17 24.91 -8.35
CA LYS A 213 -26.30 23.51 -7.96
C LYS A 213 -25.70 22.55 -9.00
N ALA A 214 -26.03 22.73 -10.28
CA ALA A 214 -25.46 21.92 -11.37
C ALA A 214 -23.93 22.05 -11.46
N PHE A 215 -23.41 23.25 -11.17
CA PHE A 215 -21.98 23.51 -11.09
C PHE A 215 -21.30 22.73 -9.95
N ASP A 216 -21.87 22.77 -8.74
CA ASP A 216 -21.34 22.03 -7.59
C ASP A 216 -21.38 20.52 -7.82
N GLU A 217 -22.42 20.01 -8.47
CA GLU A 217 -22.52 18.60 -8.85
C GLU A 217 -21.41 18.19 -9.84
N SER A 218 -21.12 19.05 -10.83
CA SER A 218 -20.04 18.84 -11.79
C SER A 218 -18.66 18.86 -11.12
N ARG A 219 -18.45 19.79 -10.18
CA ARG A 219 -17.21 19.85 -9.38
C ARG A 219 -16.99 18.57 -8.58
N ARG A 220 -18.02 18.12 -7.84
CA ARG A 220 -17.96 16.87 -7.07
C ARG A 220 -17.73 15.65 -7.96
N ALA A 221 -18.32 15.62 -9.16
CA ALA A 221 -18.05 14.56 -10.12
C ALA A 221 -16.57 14.52 -10.55
N CYS A 222 -15.97 15.68 -10.84
CA CYS A 222 -14.54 15.78 -11.17
C CYS A 222 -13.64 15.35 -10.00
N GLU A 223 -13.95 15.79 -8.79
CA GLU A 223 -13.23 15.39 -7.57
C GLU A 223 -13.28 13.87 -7.35
N ARG A 224 -14.46 13.24 -7.53
CA ARG A 224 -14.61 11.78 -7.44
C ARG A 224 -13.77 11.04 -8.47
N VAL A 225 -13.75 11.49 -9.73
CA VAL A 225 -12.93 10.86 -10.79
C VAL A 225 -11.44 11.00 -10.48
N TYR A 226 -11.02 12.16 -9.99
CA TYR A 226 -9.63 12.41 -9.61
C TYR A 226 -9.17 11.48 -8.48
N GLU A 227 -9.95 11.38 -7.39
CA GLU A 227 -9.62 10.48 -6.27
C GLU A 227 -9.68 9.01 -6.69
N ALA A 228 -10.63 8.63 -7.55
CA ALA A 228 -10.69 7.27 -8.10
C ALA A 228 -9.45 6.92 -8.93
N LEU A 229 -8.95 7.86 -9.74
CA LEU A 229 -7.75 7.67 -10.54
C LEU A 229 -6.49 7.59 -9.67
N LYS A 230 -6.38 8.43 -8.63
CA LYS A 230 -5.30 8.35 -7.64
C LYS A 230 -5.30 7.01 -6.91
N ALA A 231 -6.47 6.54 -6.48
CA ALA A 231 -6.61 5.22 -5.87
C ALA A 231 -6.20 4.10 -6.84
N GLU A 232 -6.52 4.22 -8.13
CA GLU A 232 -6.12 3.24 -9.14
C GLU A 232 -4.60 3.20 -9.35
N LYS A 233 -3.94 4.37 -9.35
CA LYS A 233 -2.47 4.45 -9.37
C LYS A 233 -1.85 3.72 -8.17
N GLU A 234 -2.36 3.95 -6.96
CA GLU A 234 -1.88 3.27 -5.74
C GLU A 234 -2.12 1.76 -5.79
N ARG A 235 -3.25 1.31 -6.35
CA ARG A 235 -3.53 -0.12 -6.57
C ARG A 235 -2.53 -0.74 -7.55
N MET A 236 -2.22 -0.05 -8.64
CA MET A 236 -1.20 -0.50 -9.60
C MET A 236 0.18 -0.57 -8.92
N ALA A 237 0.55 0.42 -8.11
CA ALA A 237 1.79 0.39 -7.33
C ALA A 237 1.84 -0.80 -6.37
N ALA A 238 0.74 -1.09 -5.67
CA ALA A 238 0.63 -2.23 -4.77
C ALA A 238 0.74 -3.58 -5.51
N PHE A 239 0.14 -3.68 -6.71
CA PHE A 239 0.30 -4.84 -7.59
C PHE A 239 1.77 -5.04 -8.00
N LEU A 240 2.41 -4.00 -8.55
CA LEU A 240 3.81 -4.07 -9.01
C LEU A 240 4.73 -4.47 -7.86
N ARG A 241 4.55 -3.87 -6.67
CA ARG A 241 5.32 -4.21 -5.47
C ARG A 241 5.13 -5.67 -5.05
N ALA A 242 3.92 -6.21 -5.16
CA ALA A 242 3.64 -7.59 -4.78
C ALA A 242 4.16 -8.60 -5.81
N MET A 243 4.18 -8.24 -7.10
CA MET A 243 4.61 -9.12 -8.20
C MET A 243 6.08 -8.97 -8.57
N GLU A 244 6.77 -7.94 -8.08
CA GLU A 244 8.20 -7.70 -8.32
C GLU A 244 9.07 -8.95 -8.06
N PRO A 245 8.87 -9.75 -6.99
CA PRO A 245 9.64 -10.99 -6.78
C PRO A 245 9.42 -12.09 -7.83
N PHE A 246 8.53 -11.90 -8.79
CA PHE A 246 8.28 -12.80 -9.93
C PHE A 246 8.71 -12.18 -11.27
N MET A 247 9.01 -10.89 -11.32
CA MET A 247 9.43 -10.15 -12.52
C MET A 247 10.95 -10.03 -12.57
N LYS A 248 11.52 -9.74 -13.74
CA LYS A 248 12.93 -9.42 -13.92
C LYS A 248 13.33 -8.14 -13.18
N THR A 249 14.56 -8.08 -12.74
CA THR A 249 15.26 -6.89 -12.26
C THR A 249 16.21 -6.37 -13.34
N ASP A 250 16.93 -5.29 -13.03
CA ASP A 250 18.01 -4.80 -13.89
C ASP A 250 19.27 -5.69 -13.81
N ASP A 251 19.30 -6.65 -12.89
CA ASP A 251 20.39 -7.60 -12.71
C ASP A 251 20.08 -8.93 -13.39
N SER A 252 20.63 -9.09 -14.60
CA SER A 252 20.45 -10.29 -15.41
C SER A 252 21.02 -11.57 -14.78
N GLU A 253 21.98 -11.47 -13.85
CA GLU A 253 22.52 -12.65 -13.16
C GLU A 253 21.56 -13.13 -12.08
N GLU A 254 20.97 -12.21 -11.30
CA GLU A 254 19.98 -12.55 -10.27
C GLU A 254 18.71 -13.18 -10.86
N ASP A 255 18.35 -12.79 -12.08
CA ASP A 255 17.19 -13.32 -12.81
C ASP A 255 17.42 -14.65 -13.51
N GLU A 256 18.65 -15.18 -13.47
CA GLU A 256 18.97 -16.46 -14.08
C GLU A 256 18.14 -17.59 -13.44
N VAL A 257 17.47 -18.38 -14.28
CA VAL A 257 16.73 -19.57 -13.86
C VAL A 257 17.67 -20.77 -13.85
N LEU A 258 17.99 -21.26 -12.67
CA LEU A 258 18.83 -22.43 -12.45
C LEU A 258 17.96 -23.69 -12.40
N SER A 259 18.43 -24.78 -13.01
CA SER A 259 17.67 -26.04 -13.06
C SER A 259 18.52 -27.27 -12.72
N VAL A 260 17.92 -28.20 -11.98
CA VAL A 260 18.45 -29.54 -11.74
C VAL A 260 17.41 -30.58 -12.19
N THR A 261 17.88 -31.77 -12.58
CA THR A 261 16.99 -32.88 -12.98
C THR A 261 17.19 -34.05 -12.04
N ILE A 262 16.14 -34.46 -11.34
CA ILE A 262 16.15 -35.58 -10.38
C ILE A 262 15.11 -36.60 -10.82
N HIS A 263 15.54 -37.84 -11.04
CA HIS A 263 14.67 -38.92 -11.51
C HIS A 263 13.83 -38.56 -12.75
N GLY A 264 14.37 -37.73 -13.65
CA GLY A 264 13.68 -37.25 -14.86
C GLY A 264 12.78 -36.02 -14.63
N GLU A 265 12.57 -35.59 -13.40
CA GLU A 265 11.81 -34.39 -13.08
C GLU A 265 12.73 -33.17 -12.97
N ARG A 266 12.38 -32.10 -13.69
CA ARG A 266 13.12 -30.84 -13.69
C ARG A 266 12.59 -29.93 -12.58
N VAL A 267 13.48 -29.52 -11.68
CA VAL A 267 13.22 -28.51 -10.66
C VAL A 267 14.01 -27.26 -11.06
N SER A 268 13.33 -26.13 -11.19
CA SER A 268 13.96 -24.85 -11.55
C SER A 268 13.68 -23.79 -10.50
N VAL A 269 14.60 -22.85 -10.31
CA VAL A 269 14.51 -21.77 -9.32
C VAL A 269 15.39 -20.62 -9.78
N MET A 270 14.99 -19.38 -9.53
CA MET A 270 15.80 -18.21 -9.83
C MET A 270 16.99 -18.13 -8.87
N ARG A 271 18.12 -17.65 -9.38
CA ARG A 271 19.32 -17.40 -8.58
C ARG A 271 19.01 -16.50 -7.38
N ARG A 272 18.25 -15.42 -7.57
CA ARG A 272 17.84 -14.51 -6.49
C ARG A 272 17.05 -15.15 -5.35
N THR A 273 16.35 -16.25 -5.60
CA THR A 273 15.65 -16.99 -4.53
C THR A 273 16.64 -17.70 -3.61
N LEU A 274 17.78 -18.12 -4.16
CA LEU A 274 18.83 -18.81 -3.42
C LEU A 274 19.88 -17.85 -2.84
N SER A 275 20.14 -16.71 -3.48
CA SER A 275 21.17 -15.74 -3.05
C SER A 275 21.11 -15.36 -1.56
N PRO A 276 19.93 -15.11 -0.95
CA PRO A 276 19.83 -14.78 0.48
C PRO A 276 20.27 -15.90 1.43
N LEU A 277 20.28 -17.16 0.97
CA LEU A 277 20.76 -18.29 1.76
C LEU A 277 22.30 -18.30 1.87
N GLY A 278 22.99 -17.57 0.99
CA GLY A 278 24.44 -17.49 0.90
C GLY A 278 25.04 -18.54 -0.04
N HIS A 279 26.15 -18.19 -0.69
CA HIS A 279 26.84 -19.03 -1.67
C HIS A 279 27.35 -20.38 -1.11
N ASN A 280 27.56 -20.46 0.20
CA ASN A 280 28.00 -21.67 0.89
C ASN A 280 26.82 -22.57 1.32
N ASN A 281 25.58 -22.15 1.09
CA ASN A 281 24.41 -22.96 1.43
C ASN A 281 24.32 -24.19 0.52
N THR A 282 23.96 -25.33 1.10
CA THR A 282 23.85 -26.61 0.37
C THR A 282 22.81 -26.55 -0.76
N LEU A 283 21.68 -25.87 -0.54
CA LEU A 283 20.64 -25.67 -1.57
C LEU A 283 21.16 -24.79 -2.70
N TYR A 284 21.85 -23.68 -2.40
CA TYR A 284 22.48 -22.85 -3.43
C TYR A 284 23.48 -23.66 -4.25
N SER A 285 24.38 -24.35 -3.56
CA SER A 285 25.42 -25.17 -4.16
C SER A 285 24.82 -26.21 -5.11
N ARG A 286 23.69 -26.82 -4.73
CA ARG A 286 23.00 -27.84 -5.53
C ARG A 286 22.55 -27.35 -6.92
N PHE A 287 22.17 -26.08 -7.03
CA PHE A 287 21.78 -25.46 -8.30
C PHE A 287 22.97 -24.81 -9.03
N SER A 288 24.13 -24.70 -8.36
CA SER A 288 25.33 -24.11 -8.94
C SER A 288 26.05 -25.08 -9.88
N PRO A 289 26.31 -24.68 -11.14
CA PRO A 289 27.01 -25.52 -12.11
C PRO A 289 28.47 -25.81 -11.74
N THR A 290 29.08 -25.01 -10.85
CA THR A 290 30.48 -25.13 -10.43
C THR A 290 30.75 -26.23 -9.42
N TYR A 291 29.77 -26.60 -8.59
CA TYR A 291 30.01 -27.45 -7.41
C TYR A 291 29.53 -28.90 -7.60
N TRP A 292 28.70 -29.20 -8.61
CA TRP A 292 28.13 -30.53 -8.80
C TRP A 292 28.32 -31.02 -10.25
N ILE A 293 29.35 -31.85 -10.44
CA ILE A 293 29.69 -32.50 -11.73
C ILE A 293 28.70 -33.63 -12.05
N ASP A 294 28.00 -34.18 -11.04
CA ASP A 294 26.90 -35.12 -11.21
C ASP A 294 25.59 -34.50 -10.74
N ARG A 295 24.71 -34.14 -11.69
CA ARG A 295 23.38 -33.58 -11.41
C ARG A 295 22.36 -34.65 -11.02
N SER A 296 22.70 -35.93 -11.16
CA SER A 296 21.84 -37.05 -10.77
C SER A 296 22.15 -37.44 -9.33
N VAL A 297 21.25 -37.10 -8.41
CA VAL A 297 21.42 -37.45 -7.00
C VAL A 297 20.30 -38.39 -6.60
N HIS A 298 20.70 -39.52 -6.02
CA HIS A 298 19.82 -40.62 -5.65
C HIS A 298 19.34 -40.57 -4.19
N GLN A 299 19.71 -39.53 -3.41
CA GLN A 299 19.48 -39.49 -1.95
C GLN A 299 18.18 -38.77 -1.54
N THR A 300 17.84 -37.65 -2.16
CA THR A 300 16.59 -36.91 -1.87
C THR A 300 15.58 -37.13 -2.98
N SER A 301 14.35 -37.46 -2.63
CA SER A 301 13.28 -37.65 -3.62
C SER A 301 13.00 -36.34 -4.39
N ALA A 302 12.55 -36.46 -5.65
CA ALA A 302 12.17 -35.28 -6.45
C ALA A 302 11.06 -34.47 -5.76
N GLU A 303 10.10 -35.15 -5.12
CA GLU A 303 9.03 -34.51 -4.35
C GLU A 303 9.56 -33.69 -3.17
N HIS A 304 10.48 -34.25 -2.37
CA HIS A 304 11.08 -33.54 -1.25
C HIS A 304 11.85 -32.32 -1.74
N LEU A 305 12.68 -32.45 -2.77
CA LEU A 305 13.41 -31.29 -3.30
C LEU A 305 12.45 -30.21 -3.81
N GLN A 306 11.38 -30.57 -4.54
CA GLN A 306 10.39 -29.61 -5.01
C GLN A 306 9.77 -28.81 -3.86
N ARG A 307 9.41 -29.48 -2.75
CA ARG A 307 8.85 -28.85 -1.55
C ARG A 307 9.87 -27.98 -0.81
N ILE A 308 11.12 -28.41 -0.73
CA ILE A 308 12.23 -27.64 -0.13
C ILE A 308 12.49 -26.37 -0.92
N VAL A 309 12.59 -26.49 -2.25
CA VAL A 309 12.76 -25.35 -3.14
C VAL A 309 11.53 -24.44 -3.08
N ASP A 310 10.32 -25.00 -3.07
CA ASP A 310 9.10 -24.23 -2.87
C ASP A 310 9.11 -23.41 -1.57
N PHE A 311 9.56 -24.01 -0.46
CA PHE A 311 9.68 -23.27 0.79
C PHE A 311 10.64 -22.08 0.64
N ALA A 312 11.80 -22.28 0.01
CA ALA A 312 12.72 -21.18 -0.30
C ALA A 312 12.08 -20.13 -1.24
N ARG A 313 11.33 -20.54 -2.27
CA ARG A 313 10.58 -19.63 -3.14
C ARG A 313 9.60 -18.79 -2.34
N ARG A 314 8.82 -19.37 -1.43
CA ARG A 314 7.84 -18.61 -0.63
C ARG A 314 8.52 -17.65 0.33
N GLN A 315 9.64 -18.03 0.95
CA GLN A 315 10.47 -17.10 1.74
C GLN A 315 10.94 -15.91 0.89
N ALA A 316 11.35 -16.16 -0.36
CA ALA A 316 11.89 -15.17 -1.28
C ALA A 316 10.88 -14.41 -2.17
N ALA A 317 9.64 -14.89 -2.31
CA ALA A 317 8.62 -14.27 -3.17
C ALA A 317 7.35 -13.75 -2.45
N MET A 318 6.99 -14.26 -1.26
CA MET A 318 5.78 -13.79 -0.58
C MET A 318 5.89 -12.32 -0.12
N PRO A 319 4.79 -11.57 0.00
CA PRO A 319 4.80 -10.21 0.54
C PRO A 319 5.48 -10.05 1.92
N ALA A 320 5.98 -8.83 2.17
CA ALA A 320 6.48 -8.44 3.49
C ALA A 320 5.39 -8.58 4.57
N GLY A 321 5.78 -9.02 5.77
CA GLY A 321 4.89 -9.25 6.90
C GLY A 321 4.14 -10.59 6.86
N GLN A 322 4.31 -11.40 5.81
CA GLN A 322 3.66 -12.70 5.71
C GLN A 322 4.46 -13.79 6.45
N ARG A 323 3.73 -14.63 7.20
CA ARG A 323 4.24 -15.89 7.75
C ARG A 323 4.23 -16.94 6.65
N VAL A 324 5.38 -17.56 6.43
CA VAL A 324 5.60 -18.65 5.48
C VAL A 324 5.80 -19.93 6.28
N GLY A 325 4.86 -20.86 6.20
CA GLY A 325 4.94 -22.14 6.90
C GLY A 325 5.84 -23.16 6.17
N PRO A 326 6.48 -24.11 6.88
CA PRO A 326 7.11 -25.25 6.22
C PRO A 326 6.06 -26.05 5.43
N PRO A 327 6.42 -26.69 4.31
CA PRO A 327 5.49 -27.47 3.48
C PRO A 327 4.79 -28.56 4.30
N ALA A 328 3.51 -28.84 4.06
CA ALA A 328 2.80 -29.91 4.76
C ALA A 328 3.08 -31.27 4.12
N VAL A 329 3.84 -32.13 4.80
CA VAL A 329 4.22 -33.46 4.30
C VAL A 329 3.54 -34.54 5.15
N GLU A 330 2.58 -35.25 4.55
CA GLU A 330 1.75 -36.24 5.26
C GLU A 330 2.45 -37.58 5.47
N ARG A 331 3.29 -38.01 4.51
CA ARG A 331 4.04 -39.27 4.59
C ARG A 331 5.52 -38.98 4.80
N ARG A 332 6.18 -39.74 5.69
CA ARG A 332 7.63 -39.67 5.91
C ARG A 332 8.13 -38.26 6.28
N ARG A 333 7.36 -37.57 7.14
CA ARG A 333 7.68 -36.21 7.60
C ARG A 333 9.08 -36.10 8.19
N GLU A 334 9.51 -37.09 8.98
CA GLU A 334 10.83 -37.14 9.60
C GLU A 334 11.96 -37.08 8.55
N LEU A 335 11.85 -37.91 7.49
CA LEU A 335 12.79 -37.90 6.36
C LEU A 335 12.78 -36.56 5.61
N PHE A 336 11.61 -35.94 5.46
CA PHE A 336 11.52 -34.61 4.87
C PHE A 336 12.23 -33.55 5.72
N VAL A 337 12.11 -33.62 7.05
CA VAL A 337 12.79 -32.69 7.96
C VAL A 337 14.31 -32.88 7.91
N GLU A 338 14.79 -34.12 7.83
CA GLU A 338 16.21 -34.43 7.64
C GLU A 338 16.73 -33.85 6.30
N ASP A 339 16.00 -34.06 5.20
CA ASP A 339 16.33 -33.47 3.90
C ASP A 339 16.32 -31.93 3.95
N LEU A 340 15.31 -31.32 4.59
CA LEU A 340 15.20 -29.87 4.73
C LEU A 340 16.41 -29.28 5.47
N GLN A 341 16.83 -29.93 6.56
CA GLN A 341 18.00 -29.54 7.35
C GLN A 341 19.32 -29.79 6.60
N MET A 342 19.42 -30.87 5.83
CA MET A 342 20.56 -31.14 4.95
C MET A 342 20.78 -29.97 3.96
N TYR A 343 19.70 -29.40 3.45
CA TYR A 343 19.72 -28.22 2.58
C TYR A 343 19.86 -26.88 3.31
N GLY A 344 20.05 -26.90 4.63
CA GLY A 344 20.28 -25.70 5.45
C GLY A 344 19.03 -24.88 5.73
N LEU A 345 17.83 -25.45 5.57
CA LEU A 345 16.56 -24.83 5.94
C LEU A 345 16.04 -25.45 7.25
N LYS A 346 15.32 -24.65 8.05
CA LYS A 346 14.75 -25.09 9.33
C LYS A 346 13.29 -25.49 9.16
N ASP A 347 12.84 -26.53 9.87
CA ASP A 347 11.42 -26.92 9.92
C ASP A 347 10.62 -26.04 10.89
N GLN A 348 10.55 -24.74 10.58
CA GLN A 348 9.81 -23.78 11.39
C GLN A 348 9.25 -22.66 10.51
N PRO A 349 8.23 -21.92 10.99
CA PRO A 349 7.69 -20.80 10.23
C PRO A 349 8.75 -19.72 10.02
N PHE A 350 8.88 -19.28 8.77
CA PHE A 350 9.70 -18.13 8.41
C PHE A 350 8.81 -16.89 8.32
N TYR A 351 9.27 -15.78 8.87
CA TYR A 351 8.57 -14.50 8.74
C TYR A 351 9.32 -13.66 7.73
N ARG A 352 8.70 -13.29 6.63
CA ARG A 352 9.37 -12.43 5.65
C ARG A 352 9.20 -10.98 6.05
N TRP A 353 10.27 -10.35 6.48
CA TRP A 353 10.21 -8.97 6.89
C TRP A 353 10.63 -7.97 5.80
N GLY A 354 10.04 -8.07 4.61
CA GLY A 354 10.24 -7.12 3.50
C GLY A 354 11.66 -7.06 2.91
N ALA A 355 11.78 -6.47 1.72
CA ALA A 355 13.07 -6.26 1.07
C ALA A 355 13.85 -5.15 1.79
N GLY A 356 15.15 -5.37 2.00
CA GLY A 356 16.03 -4.47 2.74
C GLY A 356 16.14 -4.88 4.20
N GLY A 357 17.11 -5.76 4.49
CA GLY A 357 17.55 -6.23 5.81
C GLY A 357 18.03 -5.09 6.72
N GLY A 358 17.12 -4.19 7.07
CA GLY A 358 17.29 -3.06 7.98
C GLY A 358 16.13 -3.01 8.96
N LEU A 359 15.79 -4.16 9.52
CA LEU A 359 14.93 -4.24 10.68
C LEU A 359 15.77 -4.39 11.93
N ILE A 360 15.20 -3.88 13.00
CA ILE A 360 15.85 -3.78 14.30
C ILE A 360 16.04 -5.20 14.89
N ILE A 361 15.12 -6.10 14.58
CA ILE A 361 15.26 -7.53 14.82
C ILE A 361 15.97 -8.14 13.61
N THR A 362 17.18 -8.67 13.82
CA THR A 362 18.05 -9.19 12.76
C THR A 362 18.19 -10.71 12.76
N SER A 363 17.60 -11.40 13.74
CA SER A 363 17.56 -12.86 13.78
C SER A 363 16.21 -13.40 14.22
N GLU A 364 15.92 -14.64 13.85
CA GLU A 364 14.72 -15.37 14.28
C GLU A 364 14.69 -15.57 15.79
N ASP A 365 15.84 -15.82 16.42
CA ASP A 365 15.94 -16.01 17.87
C ASP A 365 15.57 -14.72 18.61
N GLN A 366 16.03 -13.57 18.09
CA GLN A 366 15.62 -12.26 18.63
C GLN A 366 14.11 -12.05 18.51
N LEU A 367 13.51 -12.44 17.39
CA LEU A 367 12.08 -12.34 17.20
C LEU A 367 11.32 -13.24 18.17
N ALA A 368 11.72 -14.50 18.29
CA ALA A 368 11.09 -15.47 19.16
C ALA A 368 11.10 -14.98 20.61
N SER A 369 12.26 -14.50 21.10
CA SER A 369 12.37 -13.93 22.44
C SER A 369 11.47 -12.71 22.62
N VAL A 370 11.45 -11.79 21.66
CA VAL A 370 10.64 -10.57 21.76
C VAL A 370 9.14 -10.90 21.74
N VAL A 371 8.69 -11.81 20.88
CA VAL A 371 7.29 -12.28 20.82
C VAL A 371 6.91 -12.98 22.12
N GLU A 372 7.77 -13.86 22.65
CA GLU A 372 7.57 -14.52 23.94
C GLU A 372 7.39 -13.48 25.06
N PHE A 373 8.22 -12.44 25.09
CA PHE A 373 8.13 -11.39 26.11
C PHE A 373 6.84 -10.56 26.06
N THR A 374 6.13 -10.55 24.93
CA THR A 374 4.81 -9.91 24.84
C THR A 374 3.69 -10.74 25.45
N GLY A 375 3.92 -12.03 25.71
CA GLY A 375 2.88 -12.98 26.14
C GLY A 375 1.87 -13.31 25.03
N ARG A 376 2.14 -12.93 23.77
CA ARG A 376 1.27 -13.17 22.61
C ARG A 376 1.83 -14.23 21.66
N THR A 377 2.38 -15.31 22.19
CA THR A 377 3.02 -16.41 21.43
C THR A 377 2.11 -17.09 20.40
N GLY A 378 0.79 -16.93 20.50
CA GLY A 378 -0.19 -17.42 19.52
C GLY A 378 -0.54 -16.46 18.38
N LYS A 379 0.00 -15.24 18.36
CA LYS A 379 -0.29 -14.24 17.31
C LYS A 379 0.94 -13.99 16.43
N THR A 380 0.73 -13.98 15.12
CA THR A 380 1.77 -13.60 14.15
C THR A 380 1.99 -12.08 14.20
N PRO A 381 3.23 -11.60 14.44
CA PRO A 381 3.53 -10.18 14.36
C PRO A 381 3.45 -9.70 12.89
N SER A 382 2.85 -8.53 12.69
CA SER A 382 2.78 -7.85 11.39
C SER A 382 3.44 -6.48 11.48
N LEU A 383 4.22 -6.09 10.46
CA LEU A 383 4.85 -4.77 10.40
C LEU A 383 3.82 -3.71 9.98
N LEU A 384 3.38 -2.91 10.95
CA LEU A 384 2.43 -1.80 10.70
C LEU A 384 3.14 -0.56 10.15
N TYR A 385 4.26 -0.15 10.76
CA TYR A 385 4.98 1.08 10.42
C TYR A 385 6.50 0.89 10.46
N LYS A 386 7.23 1.53 9.53
CA LYS A 386 8.69 1.68 9.53
C LYS A 386 9.04 3.08 9.03
N SER A 387 9.80 3.85 9.81
CA SER A 387 10.12 5.24 9.47
C SER A 387 10.81 5.43 8.12
N SER A 388 11.70 4.52 7.73
CA SER A 388 12.37 4.56 6.42
C SER A 388 11.46 4.22 5.24
N ARG A 389 10.30 3.59 5.50
CA ARG A 389 9.30 3.18 4.50
C ARG A 389 8.15 4.17 4.42
N ASP A 390 7.64 4.58 5.57
CA ASP A 390 6.38 5.31 5.72
C ASP A 390 6.58 6.80 6.07
N GLY A 391 7.84 7.23 6.23
CA GLY A 391 8.22 8.58 6.62
C GLY A 391 8.48 8.71 8.13
N PHE A 392 9.18 9.77 8.53
CA PHE A 392 9.62 9.97 9.92
C PHE A 392 8.62 10.77 10.78
N GLY A 393 7.47 11.18 10.21
CA GLY A 393 6.49 12.03 10.88
C GLY A 393 5.60 11.27 11.86
N HIS A 394 5.19 11.94 12.94
CA HIS A 394 4.22 11.39 13.90
C HIS A 394 2.87 11.07 13.25
N GLY A 395 2.39 11.93 12.34
CA GLY A 395 1.17 11.69 11.57
C GLY A 395 1.25 10.40 10.76
N SER A 396 2.34 10.19 10.02
CA SER A 396 2.57 8.96 9.24
C SER A 396 2.53 7.69 10.10
N LEU A 397 3.10 7.74 11.31
CA LEU A 397 3.04 6.63 12.26
C LEU A 397 1.60 6.34 12.67
N LEU A 398 0.83 7.36 13.04
CA LEU A 398 -0.55 7.20 13.46
C LEU A 398 -1.46 6.72 12.33
N ASP A 399 -1.28 7.24 11.12
CA ASP A 399 -2.05 6.84 9.94
C ASP A 399 -1.78 5.36 9.58
N CYS A 400 -0.56 4.88 9.77
CA CYS A 400 -0.20 3.49 9.52
C CYS A 400 -0.65 2.53 10.63
N VAL A 401 -0.59 2.96 11.90
CA VAL A 401 -0.94 2.12 13.05
C VAL A 401 -2.46 2.08 13.28
N GLY A 402 -3.16 3.18 12.98
CA GLY A 402 -4.61 3.28 13.11
C GLY A 402 -5.09 2.96 14.52
N ASP A 403 -6.07 2.07 14.61
CA ASP A 403 -6.70 1.59 15.84
C ASP A 403 -6.09 0.28 16.38
N ALA A 404 -4.92 -0.13 15.85
CA ALA A 404 -4.28 -1.37 16.24
C ALA A 404 -3.93 -1.41 17.75
N SER A 405 -4.07 -2.59 18.36
CA SER A 405 -3.76 -2.84 19.76
C SER A 405 -2.75 -3.98 19.94
N GLY A 406 -1.95 -3.91 21.02
CA GLY A 406 -0.84 -4.84 21.22
C GLY A 406 0.33 -4.52 20.28
N VAL A 407 0.71 -3.25 20.23
CA VAL A 407 1.74 -2.75 19.33
C VAL A 407 3.12 -2.92 19.97
N LEU A 408 4.06 -3.46 19.19
CA LEU A 408 5.46 -3.55 19.56
C LEU A 408 6.24 -2.46 18.83
N PHE A 409 6.70 -1.46 19.57
CA PHE A 409 7.63 -0.46 19.08
C PHE A 409 9.03 -1.01 19.13
N LEU A 410 9.78 -0.84 18.05
CA LEU A 410 11.18 -1.17 17.96
C LEU A 410 11.93 0.10 17.57
N VAL A 411 12.98 0.42 18.32
CA VAL A 411 13.82 1.60 18.08
C VAL A 411 15.28 1.16 18.00
N GLN A 412 15.95 1.58 16.94
CA GLN A 412 17.39 1.43 16.79
C GLN A 412 18.02 2.79 17.05
N HIS A 413 18.99 2.80 17.95
CA HIS A 413 19.81 3.95 18.27
C HIS A 413 21.25 3.64 17.87
N ASN A 414 21.73 4.36 16.84
CA ASN A 414 22.99 4.07 16.16
C ASN A 414 23.04 2.62 15.63
N ASP A 415 24.22 2.07 15.38
CA ASP A 415 24.37 0.73 14.79
C ASP A 415 24.38 -0.41 15.83
N THR A 416 24.51 -0.07 17.11
CA THR A 416 24.82 -1.03 18.17
C THR A 416 23.65 -1.30 19.13
N HIS A 417 22.80 -0.30 19.37
CA HIS A 417 21.79 -0.38 20.43
C HIS A 417 20.39 -0.47 19.85
N ARG A 418 19.66 -1.49 20.30
CA ARG A 418 18.31 -1.78 19.82
C ARG A 418 17.40 -2.06 20.99
N PHE A 419 16.27 -1.40 21.03
CA PHE A 419 15.32 -1.44 22.13
C PHE A 419 13.91 -1.62 21.61
N GLY A 420 13.01 -2.02 22.49
CA GLY A 420 11.60 -2.08 22.17
C GLY A 420 10.70 -1.75 23.35
N ALA A 421 9.46 -1.41 23.04
CA ALA A 421 8.40 -1.23 24.01
C ALA A 421 7.12 -1.90 23.49
N PHE A 422 6.56 -2.80 24.29
CA PHE A 422 5.26 -3.39 24.00
C PHE A 422 4.16 -2.62 24.72
N VAL A 423 3.16 -2.19 23.95
CA VAL A 423 1.98 -1.47 24.41
C VAL A 423 0.76 -2.36 24.17
N PRO A 424 0.20 -2.98 25.23
CA PRO A 424 -0.93 -3.90 25.07
C PRO A 424 -2.21 -3.25 24.52
N GLY A 425 -2.43 -1.97 24.79
CA GLY A 425 -3.62 -1.21 24.39
C GLY A 425 -3.45 -0.46 23.06
N PRO A 426 -4.52 0.17 22.55
CA PRO A 426 -4.48 1.02 21.34
C PRO A 426 -3.79 2.37 21.59
N LEU A 427 -3.34 3.00 20.51
CA LEU A 427 -2.80 4.36 20.53
C LEU A 427 -3.93 5.39 20.41
N GLU A 428 -4.58 5.68 21.53
CA GLU A 428 -5.69 6.64 21.54
C GLU A 428 -5.21 8.08 21.42
N GLN A 429 -5.62 8.74 20.34
CA GLN A 429 -5.40 10.17 20.18
C GLN A 429 -6.38 10.99 21.04
N PRO A 430 -5.98 12.18 21.51
CA PRO A 430 -6.90 13.13 22.13
C PRO A 430 -7.93 13.62 21.10
N ALA A 431 -9.15 13.95 21.55
CA ALA A 431 -10.20 14.48 20.68
C ALA A 431 -9.83 15.84 20.04
N ASP A 432 -9.01 16.62 20.76
CA ASP A 432 -8.39 17.84 20.25
C ASP A 432 -6.91 17.56 19.98
N PRO A 433 -6.41 17.72 18.73
CA PRO A 433 -5.02 17.45 18.37
C PRO A 433 -3.99 18.40 19.03
N THR A 434 -4.45 19.47 19.70
CA THR A 434 -3.59 20.37 20.48
C THR A 434 -3.47 19.98 21.96
N GLN A 435 -4.22 18.96 22.39
CA GLN A 435 -4.24 18.47 23.77
C GLN A 435 -3.41 17.19 23.92
N HIS A 436 -3.31 16.69 25.15
CA HIS A 436 -2.71 15.40 25.46
C HIS A 436 -3.72 14.51 26.18
N LYS A 437 -3.63 13.20 25.97
CA LYS A 437 -4.45 12.21 26.66
C LYS A 437 -3.55 11.19 27.35
N PHE A 438 -3.74 11.00 28.65
CA PHE A 438 -3.03 9.98 29.41
C PHE A 438 -3.88 8.73 29.51
N THR A 439 -3.37 7.62 28.97
CA THR A 439 -4.00 6.30 29.10
C THR A 439 -3.10 5.40 29.93
N ARG A 440 -3.64 4.85 31.03
CA ARG A 440 -2.90 3.95 31.90
C ARG A 440 -2.75 2.59 31.21
N CYS A 441 -1.57 2.31 30.68
CA CYS A 441 -1.25 1.05 29.98
C CYS A 441 -0.02 0.38 30.60
N PRO A 442 -0.04 -0.92 30.94
CA PRO A 442 1.12 -1.63 31.46
C PRO A 442 2.11 -1.90 30.32
N MET A 443 2.98 -0.93 30.06
CA MET A 443 4.04 -1.05 29.07
C MET A 443 5.15 -1.96 29.56
N THR A 444 5.71 -2.75 28.64
CA THR A 444 6.92 -3.54 28.90
C THR A 444 8.04 -3.06 27.99
N TYR A 445 9.24 -2.92 28.53
CA TYR A 445 10.43 -2.48 27.78
C TYR A 445 11.42 -3.62 27.58
N TYR A 446 12.16 -3.57 26.47
CA TYR A 446 13.12 -4.59 26.09
C TYR A 446 14.42 -3.96 25.60
N SER A 447 15.54 -4.58 25.92
CA SER A 447 16.78 -4.42 25.15
C SER A 447 16.91 -5.63 24.23
N ILE A 448 17.14 -5.40 22.95
CA ILE A 448 17.25 -6.44 21.91
C ILE A 448 18.73 -6.73 21.65
N SER A 449 19.56 -5.68 21.60
CA SER A 449 21.01 -5.79 21.46
C SER A 449 21.72 -4.54 22.00
N GLY A 450 23.04 -4.65 22.19
CA GLY A 450 23.93 -3.55 22.57
C GLY A 450 24.17 -3.48 24.06
N ALA A 451 23.11 -3.34 24.86
CA ALA A 451 23.24 -3.28 26.32
C ALA A 451 23.38 -4.65 26.99
N TYR A 452 22.92 -5.71 26.33
CA TYR A 452 22.96 -7.10 26.81
C TYR A 452 23.34 -8.03 25.66
N ASP A 453 23.93 -9.18 25.99
CA ASP A 453 24.37 -10.20 25.02
C ASP A 453 23.20 -10.93 24.34
N ALA A 454 22.00 -10.85 24.93
CA ALA A 454 20.77 -11.45 24.41
C ALA A 454 19.55 -10.54 24.69
N PRO A 455 18.45 -10.69 23.93
CA PRO A 455 17.21 -9.99 24.19
C PRO A 455 16.77 -10.12 25.65
N THR A 456 16.60 -8.99 26.33
CA THR A 456 16.35 -8.93 27.77
C THR A 456 15.15 -8.03 28.06
N LYS A 457 14.18 -8.55 28.82
CA LYS A 457 13.06 -7.78 29.35
C LYS A 457 13.53 -6.89 30.49
N LEU A 458 13.30 -5.58 30.35
CA LEU A 458 13.70 -4.59 31.33
C LEU A 458 12.62 -4.46 32.41
N THR A 459 13.03 -4.61 33.67
CA THR A 459 12.16 -4.37 34.83
C THR A 459 12.18 -2.89 35.19
N CYS A 460 11.20 -2.12 34.72
CA CYS A 460 10.98 -0.77 35.20
C CYS A 460 10.27 -0.81 36.57
N ARG A 461 10.78 -0.08 37.56
CA ARG A 461 10.05 0.12 38.82
C ARG A 461 8.73 0.83 38.50
N PRO A 462 7.59 0.44 39.12
CA PRO A 462 6.34 1.14 38.90
C PRO A 462 6.50 2.61 39.27
N SER A 463 6.33 3.50 38.30
CA SER A 463 6.37 4.94 38.52
C SER A 463 5.21 5.33 39.43
N THR A 464 5.50 5.78 40.64
CA THR A 464 4.56 6.44 41.54
C THR A 464 4.20 7.82 41.00
N HIS A 465 3.42 7.89 39.92
CA HIS A 465 2.69 9.12 39.59
C HIS A 465 1.36 9.07 40.34
N ARG A 466 1.28 9.79 41.46
CA ARG A 466 0.00 10.22 42.03
C ARG A 466 -0.63 11.19 41.04
N ALA A 467 -1.90 10.94 40.72
CA ALA A 467 -2.76 11.79 39.91
C ALA A 467 -2.86 13.21 40.47
#